data_AF-A0A5C4T2M6-F1
#
_entry.id   AF-A0A5C4T2M6-F1
#
_cell.length_a   1.000
_cell.length_b   1.000
_cell.length_c   1.000
_cell.angle_alpha   90.00
_cell.angle_beta   90.00
_cell.angle_gamma   90.00
#
_symmetry.space_group_name_H-M   'P 1'
#
loop_
_entity.id
_entity.type
_entity.pdbx_description
1 polymer ?
#
loop_
_entity_poly.entity_id
_entity_poly.type
_entity_poly.pdbx_seq_one_letter_code
_entity_poly.pdbx_strand_id
1 'polypeptide(L)' 'MAGISFSQEKVDEVRGEELGLAVGVSRQTITSLEVGKYTASLVLAYKIDKYFGLTIEEVFDFRETEEL' A
#
# COMPACT_ATOMS: atom_id res chain seq x y z
N MET A 1 -4.41 -10.37 -6.48
CA MET A 1 -3.11 -9.69 -6.24
C MET A 1 -3.26 -8.87 -4.97
N ALA A 2 -2.24 -8.71 -4.12
CA ALA A 2 -2.43 -7.94 -2.86
C ALA A 2 -2.57 -6.44 -3.18
N GLY A 3 -3.79 -5.92 -3.07
CA GLY A 3 -4.08 -4.49 -3.16
C GLY A 3 -3.85 -3.80 -1.82
N ILE A 4 -3.67 -2.49 -1.84
CA ILE A 4 -3.67 -1.69 -0.61
C ILE A 4 -5.13 -1.41 -0.21
N SER A 5 -5.53 -1.82 1.00
CA SER A 5 -6.84 -1.49 1.56
C SER A 5 -6.66 -0.37 2.58
N PHE A 6 -7.10 0.84 2.22
CA PHE A 6 -7.27 1.91 3.18
C PHE A 6 -8.73 2.33 3.19
N SER A 7 -9.30 2.57 4.38
CA SER A 7 -10.52 3.38 4.46
C SER A 7 -10.21 4.72 3.79
N GLN A 8 -10.97 5.06 2.73
CA GLN A 8 -10.77 6.25 1.88
C GLN A 8 -10.47 7.54 2.68
N GLU A 9 -10.94 7.65 3.91
CA GLU A 9 -10.72 8.81 4.79
C GLU A 9 -9.29 9.02 5.32
N LYS A 10 -8.41 8.00 5.37
CA LYS A 10 -7.06 8.15 5.98
C LYS A 10 -5.95 8.50 4.99
N VAL A 11 -6.15 8.24 3.70
CA VAL A 11 -5.16 8.47 2.64
C VAL A 11 -5.33 9.81 1.96
N ASP A 12 -6.53 10.40 1.99
CA ASP A 12 -6.77 11.71 1.39
C ASP A 12 -5.93 12.84 2.02
N GLU A 13 -5.40 12.64 3.24
CA GLU A 13 -4.47 13.60 3.85
C GLU A 13 -3.02 13.42 3.37
N VAL A 14 -2.63 12.21 2.90
CA VAL A 14 -1.29 11.91 2.35
C VAL A 14 -1.41 11.66 0.85
N ARG A 15 -1.10 12.70 0.06
CA ARG A 15 -1.00 12.56 -1.41
C ARG A 15 -0.08 11.38 -1.74
N GLY A 16 -0.47 10.45 -2.62
CA GLY A 16 0.38 9.29 -2.99
C GLY A 16 1.79 9.62 -3.50
N GLU A 17 2.06 10.89 -3.81
CA GLU A 17 3.40 11.44 -4.01
C GLU A 17 4.23 11.47 -2.72
N GLU A 18 3.67 11.93 -1.61
CA GLU A 18 4.31 11.96 -0.29
C GLU A 18 4.59 10.54 0.21
N LEU A 19 3.60 9.64 0.13
CA LEU A 19 3.81 8.24 0.50
C LEU A 19 4.93 7.62 -0.33
N GLY A 20 4.91 7.85 -1.65
CA GLY A 20 5.96 7.39 -2.55
C GLY A 20 7.34 7.88 -2.11
N LEU A 21 7.50 9.18 -1.83
CA LEU A 21 8.74 9.76 -1.34
C LEU A 21 9.16 9.14 0.00
N ALA A 22 8.23 8.98 0.94
CA ALA A 22 8.51 8.44 2.27
C ALA A 22 8.99 6.99 2.25
N VAL A 23 8.43 6.16 1.35
CA VAL A 23 8.79 4.73 1.23
C VAL A 23 9.84 4.46 0.14
N GLY A 24 10.23 5.48 -0.61
CA GLY A 24 11.30 5.45 -1.60
C GLY A 24 10.88 4.84 -2.95
N VAL A 25 9.65 5.09 -3.37
CA VAL A 25 9.10 4.68 -4.68
C VAL A 25 8.42 5.83 -5.40
N SER A 26 8.13 5.67 -6.69
CA SER A 26 7.42 6.70 -7.44
C SER A 26 5.94 6.76 -7.04
N ARG A 27 5.30 7.91 -7.24
CA ARG A 27 3.83 8.03 -7.16
C ARG A 27 3.13 6.99 -8.04
N GLN A 28 3.67 6.70 -9.23
CA GLN A 28 3.11 5.70 -10.13
C GLN A 28 3.12 4.29 -9.52
N THR A 29 4.15 3.96 -8.73
CA THR A 29 4.25 2.71 -7.99
C THR A 29 3.14 2.63 -6.93
N ILE A 30 2.92 3.70 -6.17
CA ILE A 30 1.81 3.78 -5.21
C ILE A 30 0.47 3.59 -5.91
N THR A 31 0.20 4.33 -6.99
CA THR A 31 -1.04 4.16 -7.76
C THR A 31 -1.21 2.73 -8.29
N SER A 32 -0.14 2.08 -8.73
CA SER A 32 -0.21 0.70 -9.24
C SER A 32 -0.53 -0.31 -8.13
N LEU A 33 -0.09 -0.06 -6.89
CA LEU A 33 -0.43 -0.85 -5.71
C LEU A 33 -1.91 -0.67 -5.33
N GLU A 34 -2.39 0.58 -5.32
CA GLU A 34 -3.78 0.91 -4.99
C GLU A 34 -4.78 0.24 -5.94
N VAL A 35 -4.47 0.18 -7.23
CA VAL A 35 -5.33 -0.47 -8.23
C VAL A 35 -5.02 -1.96 -8.43
N GLY A 36 -4.17 -2.55 -7.58
CA GLY A 36 -3.82 -3.99 -7.63
C GLY A 36 -3.06 -4.42 -8.89
N LYS A 37 -2.48 -3.49 -9.65
CA LYS A 37 -1.66 -3.77 -10.86
C LYS A 37 -0.22 -4.16 -10.52
N TYR A 38 0.20 -3.95 -9.29
CA TYR A 38 1.52 -4.30 -8.80
C TYR A 38 1.38 -4.91 -7.41
N THR A 39 2.14 -5.98 -7.15
CA THR A 39 2.25 -6.57 -5.81
C THR A 39 3.45 -5.96 -5.10
N ALA A 40 3.25 -5.44 -3.90
CA ALA A 40 4.36 -4.93 -3.09
C ALA A 40 5.37 -6.04 -2.78
N SER A 41 6.67 -5.72 -2.88
CA SER A 41 7.69 -6.57 -2.25
C SER A 41 7.55 -6.51 -0.72
N LEU A 42 8.03 -7.55 0.00
CA LEU A 42 7.98 -7.57 1.48
C LEU A 42 8.62 -6.33 2.11
N VAL A 43 9.74 -5.85 1.55
CA VAL A 43 10.42 -4.63 2.02
C VAL A 43 9.54 -3.40 1.83
N LEU A 44 8.83 -3.30 0.71
CA LEU A 44 7.95 -2.18 0.43
C LEU A 44 6.70 -2.22 1.33
N ALA A 45 6.10 -3.40 1.51
CA ALA A 45 4.98 -3.60 2.43
C ALA A 45 5.37 -3.16 3.85
N TYR A 46 6.49 -3.66 4.36
CA TYR A 46 7.01 -3.29 5.69
C TYR A 46 7.21 -1.77 5.85
N LYS A 47 7.73 -1.08 4.81
CA LYS A 47 7.89 0.38 4.85
C LYS A 47 6.55 1.11 4.92
N ILE A 48 5.56 0.64 4.15
CA ILE A 48 4.21 1.21 4.13
C ILE A 48 3.55 0.99 5.49
N ASP A 49 3.60 -0.22 6.05
CA ASP A 49 3.08 -0.56 7.38
C ASP A 49 3.67 0.35 8.47
N LYS A 50 5.00 0.56 8.43
CA LYS A 50 5.70 1.45 9.35
C LYS A 50 5.36 2.92 9.17
N TYR A 51 5.11 3.37 7.94
CA TYR A 51 4.71 4.74 7.67
C TYR A 51 3.34 5.05 8.30
N PHE A 52 2.38 4.12 8.18
CA PHE A 52 1.04 4.28 8.76
C PHE A 52 0.94 3.88 10.24
N GLY A 53 1.95 3.16 10.76
CA GLY A 53 1.92 2.65 12.13
C GLY A 53 0.90 1.54 12.34
N LEU A 54 0.58 0.79 11.29
CA LEU A 54 -0.42 -0.28 11.26
C LEU A 54 0.25 -1.64 10.98
N THR A 55 -0.46 -2.74 11.18
CA THR A 55 0.02 -4.06 10.73
C THR A 55 -0.21 -4.26 9.24
N ILE A 56 0.48 -5.24 8.65
CA ILE A 56 0.36 -5.53 7.21
C ILE A 56 -1.07 -5.90 6.80
N GLU A 57 -1.80 -6.60 7.67
CA GLU A 57 -3.19 -7.01 7.46
C GLU A 57 -4.18 -5.83 7.55
N GLU A 58 -3.80 -4.75 8.23
CA GLU A 58 -4.57 -3.52 8.30
C GLU A 58 -4.34 -2.61 7.08
N VAL A 59 -3.21 -2.78 6.38
CA VAL A 59 -2.78 -1.97 5.23
C VAL A 59 -3.09 -2.64 3.89
N PHE A 60 -2.96 -3.96 3.82
CA PHE A 60 -3.08 -4.72 2.58
C PHE A 60 -4.29 -5.65 2.61
N ASP A 61 -5.01 -5.69 1.49
CA ASP A 61 -6.09 -6.64 1.28
C ASP A 61 -5.54 -7.93 0.66
N PHE A 62 -5.52 -8.99 1.47
CA PHE A 62 -5.09 -10.31 1.03
C PHE A 62 -6.24 -11.21 0.58
N ARG A 63 -7.50 -10.76 0.54
CA ARG A 63 -8.65 -11.60 0.19
C ARG A 63 -8.54 -12.25 -1.19
N GLU A 64 -8.00 -11.55 -2.18
CA GLU A 64 -7.71 -12.13 -3.52
C GLU A 64 -6.52 -13.11 -3.54
N THR A 65 -5.72 -13.18 -2.48
CA THR A 65 -4.56 -14.09 -2.38
C THR A 65 -4.94 -15.41 -1.70
N GLU A 66 -6.04 -15.44 -0.94
CA GLU A 66 -6.53 -16.63 -0.23
C GLU A 66 -7.38 -17.58 -1.09
N GLU A 67 -7.64 -17.25 -2.36
CA GLU A 67 -8.37 -18.11 -3.31
C GLU A 67 -7.46 -19.07 -4.14
N LEU A 68 -6.25 -19.37 -3.64
CA LEU A 68 -5.31 -20.35 -4.23
C LEU A 68 -5.36 -21.71 -3.50
#